data_AF-A0A1Y3VIU7-F1
#
_entry.id   AF-A0A1Y3VIU7-F1
#
_cell.length_a   1.000
_cell.length_b   1.000
_cell.length_c   1.000
_cell.angle_alpha   90.00
_cell.angle_beta   90.00
_cell.angle_gamma   90.00
#
_symmetry.space_group_name_H-M   'P 1'
#
loop_
_entity.id
_entity.type
_entity.pdbx_description
1 polymer ?
#
loop_
_entity_poly.entity_id
_entity_poly.type
_entity_poly.pdbx_seq_one_letter_code
_entity_poly.pdbx_strand_id
1 'polypeptide(L)'
;MLDSNSLYVKDENGNEKRMTILFTFDNEVTKKQYVVFQDPEQDEDEVYASAYDENGQLLPIETDEEWEMVEEVINTFVEDNENA
;
A
#
# COMPACT_ATOMS: atom_id res chain seq x y z
N MET A 1 -18.99 7.09 9.56
CA MET A 1 -19.26 6.82 8.14
C MET A 1 -18.15 7.46 7.34
N LEU A 2 -16.97 6.86 7.37
CA LEU A 2 -15.85 7.15 6.46
C LEU A 2 -15.15 5.81 6.23
N ASP A 3 -15.93 4.80 5.90
CA ASP A 3 -15.48 3.45 5.63
C ASP A 3 -15.07 3.37 4.15
N SER A 4 -14.12 4.22 3.74
CA SER A 4 -13.61 4.30 2.37
C SER A 4 -12.11 4.02 2.32
N ASN A 5 -11.67 2.97 3.02
CA ASN A 5 -10.34 2.38 2.86
C ASN A 5 -10.29 1.51 1.58
N SER A 6 -10.70 2.03 0.44
CA SER A 6 -10.59 1.33 -0.84
C SER A 6 -10.02 2.27 -1.90
N LEU A 7 -9.06 1.79 -2.68
CA LEU A 7 -8.56 2.50 -3.85
C LEU A 7 -8.92 1.74 -5.14
N TYR A 8 -8.94 2.45 -6.25
CA TYR A 8 -9.04 1.83 -7.57
C TYR A 8 -7.68 1.93 -8.24
N VAL A 9 -7.05 0.78 -8.46
CA VAL A 9 -5.81 0.69 -9.22
C VAL A 9 -6.17 0.49 -10.68
N LYS A 10 -5.56 1.27 -11.57
CA LYS A 10 -5.74 1.09 -13.01
C LYS A 10 -4.56 0.31 -13.56
N ASP A 11 -4.82 -0.91 -14.01
CA ASP A 11 -3.82 -1.75 -14.66
C ASP A 11 -3.48 -1.25 -16.07
N GLU A 12 -2.42 -1.80 -16.67
CA GLU A 12 -1.98 -1.48 -18.04
C GLU A 12 -3.06 -1.70 -19.11
N ASN A 13 -4.04 -2.56 -18.82
CA ASN A 13 -5.19 -2.82 -19.70
C ASN A 13 -6.29 -1.76 -19.59
N GLY A 14 -6.14 -0.79 -18.68
CA GLY A 14 -7.12 0.24 -18.40
C GLY A 14 -8.33 -0.22 -17.57
N ASN A 15 -8.28 -1.44 -17.05
CA ASN A 15 -9.27 -1.94 -16.11
C ASN A 15 -9.02 -1.33 -14.73
N GLU A 16 -10.09 -0.87 -14.09
CA GLU A 16 -10.05 -0.40 -12.71
C GLU A 16 -10.32 -1.60 -11.80
N LYS A 17 -9.37 -1.90 -10.93
CA LYS A 17 -9.47 -2.98 -9.96
C LYS A 17 -9.59 -2.38 -8.56
N ARG A 18 -10.61 -2.82 -7.82
CA ARG A 18 -10.88 -2.31 -6.48
C ARG A 18 -9.97 -3.02 -5.47
N MET A 19 -9.12 -2.24 -4.83
CA MET A 19 -8.24 -2.71 -3.77
C MET A 19 -8.71 -2.16 -2.43
N THR A 20 -8.39 -2.89 -1.36
CA THR A 20 -8.64 -2.47 0.02
C THR A 20 -7.37 -1.91 0.61
N ILE A 21 -7.38 -0.63 1.00
CA ILE A 21 -6.27 0.02 1.68
C ILE A 21 -6.16 -0.59 3.08
N LEU A 22 -4.99 -1.13 3.40
CA LEU A 22 -4.67 -1.56 4.76
C LEU A 22 -4.22 -0.35 5.57
N PHE A 23 -3.18 0.34 5.10
CA PHE A 23 -2.66 1.56 5.71
C PHE A 23 -1.82 2.37 4.71
N THR A 24 -1.53 3.62 5.08
CA THR A 24 -0.63 4.52 4.35
C THR A 24 0.36 5.13 5.31
N PHE A 25 1.60 5.33 4.87
CA PHE A 25 2.62 6.01 5.66
C PHE A 25 3.44 6.94 4.78
N ASP A 26 3.97 8.01 5.38
CA ASP A 26 4.88 8.93 4.73
C ASP A 26 6.32 8.63 5.11
N ASN A 27 7.21 8.71 4.13
CA ASN A 27 8.65 8.62 4.35
C ASN A 27 9.22 10.03 4.38
N GLU A 28 9.63 10.48 5.56
CA GLU A 28 10.18 11.83 5.73
C GLU A 28 11.51 12.04 4.99
N VAL A 29 12.24 10.95 4.70
CA VAL A 29 13.54 10.94 4.02
C VAL A 29 13.39 11.12 2.52
N THR A 30 12.55 10.30 1.88
CA THR A 30 12.31 10.39 0.43
C THR A 30 11.25 11.43 0.08
N LYS A 31 10.52 11.96 1.08
CA LYS A 31 9.33 12.81 0.91
C LYS A 31 8.27 12.17 0.02
N LYS A 32 8.29 10.84 -0.09
CA LYS A 32 7.30 10.05 -0.80
C LYS A 32 6.30 9.48 0.20
N GLN A 33 5.10 9.23 -0.30
CA GLN A 33 4.05 8.58 0.46
C GLN A 33 3.89 7.16 -0.07
N TYR A 34 3.63 6.20 0.82
CA TYR A 34 3.47 4.79 0.49
C TYR A 34 2.08 4.33 0.94
N VAL A 35 1.45 3.51 0.11
CA VAL A 35 0.17 2.88 0.39
C VAL A 35 0.33 1.38 0.32
N VAL A 36 -0.13 0.70 1.36
CA VAL A 36 -0.22 -0.75 1.42
C VAL A 36 -1.68 -1.14 1.27
N PHE A 37 -1.95 -2.02 0.31
CA PHE A 37 -3.29 -2.45 -0.05
C PHE A 37 -3.31 -3.92 -0.41
N GLN A 38 -4.47 -4.54 -0.28
CA GLN A 38 -4.69 -5.93 -0.68
C GLN A 38 -5.89 -6.04 -1.60
N ASP A 39 -5.92 -7.11 -2.37
CA ASP A 39 -7.04 -7.44 -3.22
C ASP A 39 -8.05 -8.28 -2.42
N PRO A 40 -9.27 -7.78 -2.14
CA PRO A 40 -10.27 -8.55 -1.41
C PRO A 40 -10.87 -9.71 -2.22
N GLU A 41 -10.64 -9.75 -3.54
CA GLU A 41 -11.11 -10.80 -4.44
C GLU A 41 -10.03 -11.87 -4.74
N GLN A 42 -8.78 -11.66 -4.31
CA GLN A 42 -7.74 -12.69 -4.37
C GLN A 42 -7.70 -13.45 -3.02
N ASP A 43 -7.82 -14.78 -3.11
CA ASP A 43 -7.57 -15.69 -2.00
C ASP A 43 -6.06 -15.95 -1.95
N GLU A 44 -5.31 -15.11 -1.25
CA GLU A 44 -3.97 -15.41 -0.71
C GLU A 44 -3.52 -14.13 0.03
N ASP A 45 -2.83 -14.28 1.17
CA ASP A 45 -2.31 -13.22 2.05
C ASP A 45 -1.29 -12.25 1.38
N GLU A 46 -1.43 -12.01 0.08
CA GLU A 46 -0.58 -11.16 -0.73
C GLU A 46 -0.99 -9.69 -0.58
N VAL A 47 -0.12 -8.94 0.09
CA VAL A 47 -0.23 -7.49 0.22
C VAL A 47 0.63 -6.81 -0.84
N TYR A 48 0.10 -5.74 -1.41
CA TYR A 48 0.79 -4.90 -2.37
C TYR A 48 1.16 -3.56 -1.73
N ALA A 49 2.33 -3.04 -2.10
CA ALA A 49 2.77 -1.72 -1.70
C ALA A 49 3.16 -0.91 -2.92
N SER A 50 2.76 0.36 -2.92
CA SER A 50 3.11 1.31 -3.98
C SER A 50 3.38 2.67 -3.36
N ALA A 51 4.30 3.42 -3.96
CA ALA A 51 4.41 4.84 -3.64
C ALA A 51 3.28 5.61 -4.32
N TYR A 52 2.90 6.77 -3.79
CA TYR A 52 2.00 7.70 -4.46
C TYR A 52 2.51 9.13 -4.33
N ASP A 53 2.25 9.93 -5.37
CA ASP A 53 2.63 11.33 -5.39
C ASP A 53 1.48 12.24 -4.91
N GLU A 54 1.76 13.55 -4.86
CA GLU A 54 0.77 14.58 -4.48
C GLU A 54 -0.45 14.64 -5.43
N ASN A 55 -0.33 14.10 -6.65
CA ASN A 55 -1.44 13.97 -7.59
C ASN A 55 -2.26 12.68 -7.39
N GLY A 56 -1.87 11.82 -6.44
CA GLY A 56 -2.51 10.53 -6.18
C GLY A 56 -2.19 9.48 -7.23
N GLN A 57 -1.13 9.67 -8.03
CA GLN A 57 -0.64 8.70 -8.97
C GLN A 57 0.20 7.65 -8.26
N LEU A 58 -0.19 6.38 -8.41
CA LEU A 58 0.59 5.25 -7.92
C LEU A 58 1.86 5.08 -8.75
N LEU A 59 2.97 4.98 -8.05
CA LEU A 59 4.31 4.78 -8.58
C LEU A 59 4.84 3.43 -8.06
N PRO A 60 5.41 2.60 -8.94
CA PRO A 60 6.04 1.36 -8.51
C PRO A 60 7.23 1.66 -7.60
N ILE A 61 7.47 0.76 -6.65
CA ILE A 61 8.67 0.80 -5.81
C ILE A 61 9.80 0.10 -6.57
N GLU A 62 10.80 0.88 -6.98
CA GLU A 62 11.90 0.39 -7.85
C GLU A 62 13.17 0.04 -7.07
N THR A 63 13.28 0.47 -5.81
CA THR A 63 14.52 0.33 -5.02
C THR A 63 14.35 -0.61 -3.84
N ASP A 64 15.38 -1.44 -3.58
CA ASP A 64 15.39 -2.37 -2.44
C ASP A 64 15.27 -1.62 -1.10
N GLU A 65 15.88 -0.44 -0.96
CA GLU A 65 15.79 0.38 0.26
C GLU A 65 14.33 0.79 0.59
N GLU A 66 13.53 1.09 -0.44
CA GLU A 66 12.12 1.41 -0.25
C GLU A 66 11.31 0.16 0.11
N TRP A 67 11.65 -0.99 -0.46
CA TRP A 67 11.04 -2.28 -0.11
C TRP A 67 11.35 -2.68 1.34
N GLU A 68 12.61 -2.62 1.76
CA GLU A 68 13.02 -2.93 3.14
C GLU A 68 12.25 -2.07 4.15
N MET A 69 12.05 -0.78 3.85
CA MET A 69 11.25 0.10 4.71
C MET A 69 9.78 -0.31 4.77
N VAL A 70 9.16 -0.58 3.62
CA VAL A 70 7.77 -1.04 3.56
C VAL A 70 7.61 -2.33 4.36
N GLU A 71 8.50 -3.29 4.20
CA GLU A 71 8.49 -4.54 4.94
C GLU A 71 8.66 -4.33 6.45
N GLU A 72 9.56 -3.43 6.88
CA GLU A 72 9.72 -3.09 8.29
C GLU A 72 8.43 -2.51 8.90
N VAL A 73 7.76 -1.61 8.18
CA VAL A 73 6.49 -1.02 8.63
C VAL A 73 5.37 -2.07 8.65
N ILE A 74 5.27 -2.93 7.63
CA ILE A 74 4.30 -4.03 7.59
C ILE A 74 4.52 -4.97 8.77
N ASN A 75 5.75 -5.42 9.01
CA ASN A 75 6.07 -6.32 10.12
C ASN A 75 5.72 -5.66 11.46
N THR A 76 6.11 -4.40 11.67
CA THR A 76 5.78 -3.65 12.89
C THR A 76 4.27 -3.57 13.09
N PHE A 77 3.50 -3.31 12.02
CA PHE A 77 2.04 -3.21 12.09
C PHE A 77 1.38 -4.56 12.42
N VAL A 78 1.85 -5.65 11.81
CA VAL A 78 1.35 -7.00 12.09
C VAL A 78 1.67 -7.41 13.53
N GLU A 79 2.90 -7.15 13.99
CA GLU A 79 3.31 -7.41 15.38
C GLU A 79 2.50 -6.61 16.41
N ASP A 80 2.17 -5.34 16.10
CA ASP A 80 1.35 -4.49 16.96
C ASP A 80 -0.11 -4.98 17.01
N ASN A 81 -0.65 -5.46 15.88
CA ASN A 81 -2.01 -5.99 15.80
C ASN A 81 -2.16 -7.40 16.41
N GLU A 82 -1.11 -8.21 16.44
CA GLU A 82 -1.11 -9.51 17.14
C GLU A 82 -1.04 -9.40 18.67
N ASN A 83 -0.64 -8.25 19.22
CA ASN A 83 -0.53 -8.00 20.66
C ASN A 83 -1.67 -7.14 21.25
N ALA A 84 -2.72 -6.84 20.47
CA ALA A 84 -3.84 -5.98 20.87
C ALA A 84 -5.07 -6.76 21.40
#